data_AF-A0A1D2QNC4-F1
#
_entry.id   AF-A0A1D2QNC4-F1
#
_cell.length_a   1.000
_cell.length_b   1.000
_cell.length_c   1.000
_cell.angle_alpha   90.00
_cell.angle_beta   90.00
_cell.angle_gamma   90.00
#
_symmetry.space_group_name_H-M   'P 1'
#
loop_
_entity.id
_entity.type
_entity.pdbx_description
1 polymer ?
#
loop_
_entity_poly.entity_id
_entity_poly.type
_entity_poly.pdbx_seq_one_letter_code
_entity_poly.pdbx_strand_id
1 'polypeptide(L)'
;MAEAARISGCSRETIYKNRRLIKENGPEALTRTFRKDMHHKNRTPKNIEKTAVQFSLKNPHLGQAQVSAYLKLQCYVGEVFGISQCLSTSQI
;
A
#
# COMPACT_ATOMS: atom_id res chain seq x y z
N MET A 1 4.60 24.20 -31.54
CA MET A 1 3.99 22.95 -31.00
C MET A 1 3.96 21.80 -32.00
N ALA A 2 3.58 22.03 -33.26
CA ALA A 2 3.64 21.01 -34.31
C ALA A 2 5.06 20.45 -34.54
N GLU A 3 6.07 21.32 -34.45
CA GLU A 3 7.47 20.94 -34.56
C GLU A 3 7.94 20.03 -33.43
N ALA A 4 7.60 20.36 -32.19
CA ALA A 4 7.93 19.51 -31.03
C ALA A 4 7.31 18.11 -31.17
N ALA A 5 6.07 18.00 -31.67
CA ALA A 5 5.42 16.72 -31.96
C ALA A 5 6.14 15.91 -33.04
N ARG A 6 6.58 16.59 -34.11
CA ARG A 6 7.36 16.00 -35.20
C ARG A 6 8.73 15.50 -34.71
N ILE A 7 9.41 16.26 -33.87
CA ILE A 7 10.74 15.90 -33.33
C ILE A 7 10.62 14.77 -32.29
N SER A 8 9.63 14.83 -31.40
CA SER A 8 9.50 13.88 -30.30
C SER A 8 8.72 12.61 -30.64
N GLY A 9 8.16 12.52 -31.86
CA GLY A 9 7.30 11.41 -32.28
C GLY A 9 6.01 11.24 -31.47
N CYS A 10 5.62 12.24 -30.68
CA CYS A 10 4.45 12.20 -29.81
C CYS A 10 3.28 12.97 -30.43
N SER A 11 2.05 12.64 -30.02
CA SER A 11 0.90 13.43 -30.44
C SER A 11 1.00 14.88 -29.91
N ARG A 12 0.43 15.82 -30.67
CA ARG A 12 0.34 17.23 -30.23
C ARG A 12 -0.34 17.34 -28.86
N GLU A 13 -1.38 16.54 -28.62
CA GLU A 13 -2.13 16.50 -27.37
C GLU A 13 -1.26 16.10 -26.17
N THR A 14 -0.40 15.09 -26.33
CA THR A 14 0.54 14.65 -25.29
C THR A 14 1.47 15.78 -24.88
N ILE A 15 1.98 16.54 -25.85
CA ILE A 15 2.88 17.68 -25.58
C ILE A 15 2.14 18.80 -24.85
N TYR A 16 0.88 19.09 -25.22
CA TYR A 16 0.06 20.07 -24.50
C TYR A 16 -0.18 19.67 -23.05
N LYS A 17 -0.57 18.42 -22.80
CA LYS A 17 -0.78 17.89 -21.44
C LYS A 17 0.51 17.97 -20.62
N ASN A 18 1.64 17.53 -21.16
CA ASN A 18 2.91 17.56 -20.45
C ASN A 18 3.35 19.01 -20.14
N ARG A 19 3.23 19.93 -21.11
CA ARG A 19 3.55 21.35 -20.89
C ARG A 19 2.67 21.98 -19.82
N ARG A 20 1.37 21.63 -19.81
CA ARG A 20 0.43 22.10 -18.78
C ARG A 20 0.82 21.57 -17.39
N LEU A 21 1.10 20.26 -17.29
CA LEU A 21 1.51 19.62 -16.04
C LEU A 21 2.80 20.22 -15.49
N ILE A 22 3.80 20.47 -16.34
CA ILE A 22 5.06 21.13 -15.93
C ILE A 22 4.81 22.56 -15.45
N LYS A 23 3.89 23.30 -16.09
CA LYS A 23 3.56 24.67 -15.68
C LYS A 23 2.86 24.71 -14.31
N GLU A 24 2.00 23.74 -14.03
CA GLU A 24 1.20 23.67 -12.80
C GLU A 24 1.98 23.07 -11.61
N ASN A 25 2.69 21.96 -11.82
CA ASN A 25 3.30 21.15 -10.75
C ASN A 25 4.84 21.07 -10.85
N GLY A 26 5.45 21.86 -11.72
CA GLY A 26 6.90 21.89 -11.92
C GLY A 26 7.46 20.65 -12.60
N PRO A 27 8.79 20.45 -12.57
CA PRO A 27 9.45 19.33 -13.25
C PRO A 27 9.07 17.95 -12.67
N GLU A 28 8.71 17.88 -11.39
CA GLU A 28 8.31 16.64 -10.71
C GLU A 28 6.96 16.10 -11.22
N ALA A 29 6.17 16.92 -11.91
CA ALA A 29 4.88 16.55 -12.47
C ALA A 29 4.93 15.36 -13.45
N LEU A 30 6.07 15.17 -14.12
CA LEU A 30 6.27 14.09 -15.08
C LEU A 30 6.81 12.81 -14.44
N THR A 31 7.10 12.84 -13.14
CA THR A 31 7.55 11.65 -12.41
C THR A 31 6.40 10.70 -12.16
N ARG A 32 6.73 9.42 -11.94
CA ARG A 32 5.72 8.39 -11.66
C ARG A 32 5.04 8.69 -10.33
N THR A 33 3.76 9.06 -10.38
CA THR A 33 2.96 9.29 -9.18
C THR A 33 2.43 7.97 -8.63
N PHE A 34 2.70 7.70 -7.35
CA PHE A 34 2.06 6.62 -6.60
C PHE A 34 1.07 7.21 -5.61
N ARG A 35 -0.12 6.62 -5.52
CA ARG A 35 -1.07 6.96 -4.45
C ARG A 35 -0.61 6.30 -3.16
N LYS A 36 -0.12 7.10 -2.21
CA LYS A 36 0.40 6.63 -0.92
C LYS A 36 -0.62 5.81 -0.11
N ASP A 37 -1.91 6.15 -0.25
CA ASP A 37 -2.99 5.55 0.54
C ASP A 37 -3.87 4.57 -0.25
N MET A 38 -3.45 4.14 -1.44
CA MET A 38 -4.23 3.20 -2.23
C MET A 38 -4.12 1.79 -1.67
N HIS A 39 -5.13 1.39 -0.89
CA HIS A 39 -5.33 0.01 -0.46
C HIS A 39 -6.44 -0.64 -1.27
N HIS A 40 -6.09 -1.71 -2.00
CA HIS A 40 -7.03 -2.48 -2.79
C HIS A 40 -7.92 -3.35 -1.88
N LYS A 41 -9.21 -3.51 -2.24
CA LYS A 41 -10.20 -4.27 -1.43
C LYS A 41 -9.82 -5.73 -1.22
N ASN A 42 -9.19 -6.35 -2.21
CA ASN A 42 -8.72 -7.74 -2.16
C ASN A 42 -7.36 -7.90 -1.45
N ARG A 43 -6.79 -6.82 -0.90
CA ARG A 43 -5.56 -6.88 -0.08
C ARG A 43 -5.94 -7.14 1.37
N THR A 44 -5.06 -7.80 2.11
CA THR A 44 -5.20 -7.99 3.55
C THR A 44 -5.38 -6.63 4.26
N PRO A 45 -6.27 -6.53 5.26
CA PRO A 45 -6.47 -5.28 5.96
C PRO A 45 -5.23 -4.92 6.79
N LYS A 46 -4.94 -3.62 6.91
CA LYS A 46 -3.71 -3.08 7.54
C LYS A 46 -3.49 -3.57 8.97
N ASN A 47 -4.56 -3.81 9.73
CA ASN A 47 -4.48 -4.32 11.10
C ASN A 47 -3.87 -5.73 11.13
N ILE A 48 -4.33 -6.63 10.27
CA ILE A 48 -3.83 -8.01 10.18
C ILE A 48 -2.37 -8.02 9.70
N GLU A 49 -2.03 -7.17 8.72
CA GLU A 49 -0.63 -7.04 8.26
C GLU A 49 0.32 -6.61 9.39
N LYS A 50 -0.08 -5.61 10.19
CA LYS A 50 0.71 -5.16 11.33
C LYS A 50 0.89 -6.25 12.38
N THR A 51 -0.18 -6.98 12.70
CA THR A 51 -0.13 -8.10 13.65
C THR A 51 0.81 -9.20 13.15
N ALA A 52 0.74 -9.55 11.86
CA ALA A 52 1.63 -10.54 11.26
C ALA A 52 3.11 -10.14 11.37
N VAL A 53 3.44 -8.88 11.02
CA VAL A 53 4.81 -8.36 11.11
C VAL A 53 5.31 -8.35 12.54
N GLN A 54 4.51 -7.84 13.49
CA GLN A 54 4.89 -7.79 14.90
C GLN A 54 5.11 -9.18 15.49
N PHE A 55 4.25 -10.15 15.14
CA PHE A 55 4.38 -11.52 15.58
C PHE A 55 5.66 -12.18 15.05
N SER A 56 5.97 -11.98 13.76
CA SER A 56 7.19 -12.50 13.15
C SER A 56 8.46 -11.87 13.74
N LEU A 57 8.44 -10.57 14.05
CA LEU A 57 9.58 -9.89 14.69
C LEU A 57 9.84 -10.43 16.11
N LYS A 58 8.79 -10.80 16.84
CA LYS A 58 8.91 -11.43 18.17
C LYS A 58 9.36 -12.88 18.10
N ASN A 59 8.93 -13.62 17.07
CA ASN A 59 9.14 -15.05 16.93
C ASN A 59 9.80 -15.40 15.58
N PRO A 60 11.08 -15.05 15.36
CA PRO A 60 11.74 -15.22 14.06
C PRO A 60 11.93 -16.68 13.64
N HIS A 61 11.80 -17.62 14.58
CA HIS A 61 11.89 -19.06 14.34
C HIS A 61 10.58 -19.66 13.78
N LEU A 62 9.46 -18.92 13.87
CA LEU A 62 8.18 -19.38 13.35
C LEU A 62 8.03 -19.04 11.87
N GLY A 63 7.63 -20.02 11.07
CA GLY A 63 7.38 -19.88 9.65
C GLY A 63 5.96 -19.43 9.32
N GLN A 64 5.70 -19.26 8.02
CA GLN A 64 4.44 -18.74 7.50
C GLN A 64 3.22 -19.56 7.93
N ALA A 65 3.35 -20.88 8.05
CA ALA A 65 2.26 -21.76 8.47
C ALA A 65 1.83 -21.48 9.93
N GLN A 66 2.79 -21.30 10.84
CA GLN A 66 2.50 -20.99 12.24
C GLN A 66 1.92 -19.58 12.39
N VAL A 67 2.45 -18.59 11.66
CA VAL A 67 1.89 -17.23 11.63
C VAL A 67 0.43 -17.25 11.12
N SER A 68 0.14 -18.03 10.07
CA SER A 68 -1.21 -18.20 9.53
C SER A 68 -2.17 -18.82 10.56
N ALA A 69 -1.73 -19.86 11.26
CA ALA A 69 -2.53 -20.49 12.32
C ALA A 69 -2.85 -19.49 13.44
N TYR A 70 -1.86 -18.72 13.89
CA TYR A 70 -2.04 -17.67 14.88
C TYR A 70 -3.04 -16.60 14.43
N LEU A 71 -2.91 -16.10 13.19
CA LEU A 71 -3.82 -15.08 12.65
C LEU A 71 -5.25 -15.59 12.51
N LYS A 72 -5.45 -16.85 12.11
CA LYS A 72 -6.79 -17.46 12.04
C LYS A 72 -7.47 -17.49 13.40
N LEU A 73 -6.73 -17.86 14.46
CA LEU A 73 -7.24 -17.84 15.83
C LEU A 73 -7.63 -16.42 16.27
N GLN A 74 -6.77 -15.43 16.00
CA GLN A 74 -7.03 -14.03 16.34
C GLN A 74 -8.25 -13.46 15.57
N CYS A 75 -8.39 -13.79 14.28
CA CYS A 75 -9.54 -13.36 13.48
C CYS A 75 -10.86 -13.99 13.95
N TYR A 76 -10.85 -15.27 14.34
CA TYR A 76 -12.05 -15.95 14.86
C TYR A 76 -12.52 -15.33 16.19
N VAL A 77 -11.58 -14.95 17.05
CA VAL A 77 -11.88 -14.25 18.30
C VAL A 77 -12.45 -12.84 18.03
N GLY A 78 -11.98 -12.16 16.97
CA GLY A 78 -12.47 -10.83 16.57
C GLY A 78 -13.92 -10.80 16.07
N GLU A 79 -14.39 -11.85 15.38
CA GLU A 79 -15.77 -11.95 14.89
C GLU A 79 -16.77 -12.24 16.02
N VAL A 80 -16.37 -12.99 17.04
CA VAL A 80 -17.24 -13.34 18.18
C VAL A 80 -17.39 -12.17 19.16
N PHE A 81 -16.37 -11.32 19.30
CA PHE A 81 -16.33 -10.30 20.35
C PHE A 81 -16.51 -8.85 19.90
N GLY A 82 -16.52 -8.51 18.60
CA GLY A 82 -16.93 -7.18 18.13
C GLY A 82 -16.22 -5.97 18.75
N ILE A 83 -15.04 -6.15 19.36
CA ILE A 83 -14.32 -5.09 20.08
C ILE A 83 -12.89 -5.02 19.56
N SER A 84 -12.56 -3.85 19.01
CA SER A 84 -11.20 -3.35 18.87
C SER A 84 -10.58 -3.17 20.27
N GLN A 85 -9.96 -4.21 20.83
CA GLN A 85 -9.03 -4.02 21.94
C GLN A 85 -7.83 -4.94 21.82
N CYS A 86 -6.68 -4.28 21.70
CA CYS A 86 -5.37 -4.87 21.91
C CYS A 86 -5.32 -5.40 23.34
N LEU A 87 -5.41 -6.71 23.53
CA LEU A 87 -5.06 -7.30 24.81
C LEU A 87 -3.53 -7.29 24.92
N SER A 88 -3.04 -6.33 25.69
CA SER A 88 -1.73 -6.39 26.33
C SER A 88 -1.74 -7.57 27.30
N THR A 89 -1.23 -8.71 26.88
CA THR A 89 -0.80 -9.75 27.80
C THR A 89 0.72 -9.79 27.80
N SER A 90 1.26 -9.15 28.83
CA SER A 90 2.58 -9.41 29.40
C SER A 90 2.71 -10.89 29.78
N GLN A 91 3.94 -11.42 29.67
CA GLN A 91 4.39 -12.75 30.12
C GLN A 91 3.86 -13.88 29.23
N ILE A 92 4.71 -14.66 28.54
CA ILE A 92 5.84 -15.48 29.03
C ILE A 92 7.04 -15.36 28.09
#